data_AF-A0A961HRC8-F1
#
_entry.id   AF-A0A961HRC8-F1
#
_cell.length_a   1.000
_cell.length_b   1.000
_cell.length_c   1.000
_cell.angle_alpha   90.00
_cell.angle_beta   90.00
_cell.angle_gamma   90.00
#
_symmetry.space_group_name_H-M   'P 1'
#
loop_
_entity.id
_entity.type
_entity.pdbx_description
1 polymer ?
#
loop_
_entity_poly.entity_id
_entity_poly.type
_entity_poly.pdbx_seq_one_letter_code
_entity_poly.pdbx_strand_id
1 'polypeptide(L)'
;MPDSSVSIPDWPSQWMGSWQSALNRWGRYIKLKEPRFIIDSASDKQSGTPLAYIDLQAKQVVVGCSAVERWALQDYAEEIFAHEIGHHVYAPGDLNEAARCMARMRRALREYAAEAGIILNMYTDLMINHRLKTRGLRIDAIYRAMKGGPTDPLWDLYMRTYELLWGLPAGNLGTDNISEEMEADAAVAAQLIRSLANEVVRGSGMFASICYYYLQKSGSAKSRDQMVPWADSEGQFPDGMLPDGLTAMDAGEDEECIYPEFDETGKWVPPSQPSEESAGNSGGQTRLPNEYHAILESMGIRISPEEAAIRYYTERARPHLIPFPVAETIESEEPLLEGYEIWQPGHPVERINWFQSLLRSTEVIPGYTTVQNRYGRSEGQDRGVIPVDL
;
A
#
# COMPACT_ATOMS: atom_id res chain seq x y z
N MET A 1 -50.13 -1.76 -16.58
CA MET A 1 -48.85 -1.44 -15.92
C MET A 1 -47.80 -2.24 -16.66
N PRO A 2 -46.97 -1.64 -17.52
CA PRO A 2 -45.94 -2.40 -18.21
C PRO A 2 -44.85 -2.78 -17.21
N ASP A 3 -44.45 -4.03 -17.29
CA ASP A 3 -43.41 -4.71 -16.54
C ASP A 3 -42.04 -4.06 -16.87
N SER A 4 -41.53 -3.22 -15.96
CA SER A 4 -40.21 -2.60 -16.09
C SER A 4 -39.15 -3.65 -15.77
N SER A 5 -38.95 -4.59 -16.69
CA SER A 5 -37.76 -5.44 -16.71
C SER A 5 -36.53 -4.54 -16.77
N VAL A 6 -35.76 -4.53 -15.68
CA VAL A 6 -34.48 -3.84 -15.62
C VAL A 6 -33.59 -4.50 -16.67
N SER A 7 -33.29 -3.76 -17.74
CA SER A 7 -32.27 -4.14 -18.72
C SER A 7 -30.96 -4.34 -17.98
N ILE A 8 -30.53 -5.58 -17.80
CA ILE A 8 -29.21 -5.87 -17.25
C ILE A 8 -28.19 -5.37 -18.29
N PRO A 9 -27.28 -4.44 -17.94
CA PRO A 9 -26.28 -4.00 -18.88
C PRO A 9 -25.37 -5.16 -19.29
N ASP A 10 -25.06 -5.28 -20.58
CA ASP A 10 -24.18 -6.34 -21.12
C ASP A 10 -22.67 -6.03 -20.94
N TRP A 11 -22.32 -4.75 -20.72
CA TRP A 11 -20.94 -4.29 -20.62
C TRP A 11 -20.12 -4.84 -19.43
N PRO A 12 -20.69 -5.19 -18.25
CA PRO A 12 -19.90 -5.75 -17.13
C PRO A 12 -19.19 -7.05 -17.50
N SER A 13 -19.82 -7.88 -18.33
CA SER A 13 -19.20 -9.11 -18.84
C SER A 13 -18.00 -8.82 -19.74
N GLN A 14 -18.03 -7.71 -20.48
CA GLN A 14 -16.94 -7.26 -21.35
C GLN A 14 -15.76 -6.74 -20.52
N TRP A 15 -16.03 -6.04 -19.41
CA TRP A 15 -15.02 -5.52 -18.50
C TRP A 15 -14.12 -6.61 -17.91
N MET A 16 -14.67 -7.81 -17.68
CA MET A 16 -13.89 -8.94 -17.17
C MET A 16 -12.68 -9.27 -18.06
N GLY A 17 -12.75 -9.00 -19.37
CA GLY A 17 -11.61 -9.15 -20.28
C GLY A 17 -10.41 -8.25 -19.95
N SER A 18 -10.65 -7.12 -19.29
CA SER A 18 -9.62 -6.14 -18.90
C SER A 18 -9.03 -6.40 -17.51
N TRP A 19 -9.63 -7.28 -16.70
CA TRP A 19 -9.24 -7.51 -15.30
C TRP A 19 -7.77 -7.96 -15.16
N GLN A 20 -7.36 -8.95 -15.94
CA GLN A 20 -5.98 -9.44 -15.89
C GLN A 20 -4.98 -8.38 -16.37
N SER A 21 -5.37 -7.55 -17.34
CA SER A 21 -4.54 -6.43 -17.82
C SER A 21 -4.34 -5.40 -16.72
N ALA A 22 -5.41 -5.03 -16.01
CA ALA A 22 -5.37 -4.11 -14.88
C ALA A 22 -4.45 -4.59 -13.74
N LEU A 23 -4.54 -5.88 -13.35
CA LEU A 23 -3.63 -6.49 -12.37
C LEU A 23 -2.15 -6.39 -12.82
N ASN A 24 -1.91 -6.71 -14.09
CA ASN A 24 -0.56 -6.67 -14.66
C ASN A 24 0.05 -5.26 -14.70
N ARG A 25 -0.76 -4.19 -14.57
CA ARG A 25 -0.25 -2.81 -14.42
C ARG A 25 0.52 -2.61 -13.14
N TRP A 26 0.28 -3.42 -12.11
CA TRP A 26 0.93 -3.29 -10.81
C TRP A 26 1.95 -4.39 -10.54
N GLY A 27 1.67 -5.61 -10.98
CA GLY A 27 2.60 -6.73 -10.86
C GLY A 27 1.97 -8.07 -11.22
N ARG A 28 2.79 -9.01 -11.71
CA ARG A 28 2.33 -10.33 -12.18
C ARG A 28 1.78 -11.23 -11.06
N TYR A 29 2.15 -10.98 -9.81
CA TYR A 29 1.84 -11.86 -8.69
C TYR A 29 0.72 -11.34 -7.78
N ILE A 30 0.09 -10.22 -8.15
CA ILE A 30 -1.03 -9.66 -7.37
C ILE A 30 -2.23 -10.58 -7.51
N LYS A 31 -2.84 -10.91 -6.37
CA LYS A 31 -4.02 -11.76 -6.28
C LYS A 31 -5.12 -11.01 -5.56
N LEU A 32 -6.18 -10.70 -6.29
CA LEU A 32 -7.40 -10.10 -5.79
C LEU A 32 -8.59 -10.93 -6.29
N LYS A 33 -9.71 -10.86 -5.57
CA LYS A 33 -10.95 -11.46 -6.06
C LYS A 33 -11.43 -10.72 -7.31
N GLU A 34 -12.14 -11.43 -8.18
CA GLU A 34 -12.78 -10.84 -9.34
C GLU A 34 -13.70 -9.68 -8.93
N PRO A 35 -13.80 -8.61 -9.75
CA PRO A 35 -14.58 -7.43 -9.39
C PRO A 35 -16.07 -7.75 -9.25
N ARG A 36 -16.74 -7.03 -8.36
CA ARG A 36 -18.18 -7.11 -8.13
C ARG A 36 -18.87 -5.89 -8.71
N PHE A 37 -19.92 -6.11 -9.48
CA PHE A 37 -20.72 -5.02 -10.05
C PHE A 37 -22.01 -4.83 -9.24
N ILE A 38 -22.30 -3.59 -8.88
CA ILE A 38 -23.54 -3.20 -8.20
C ILE A 38 -24.45 -2.54 -9.24
N ILE A 39 -25.64 -3.12 -9.42
CA ILE A 39 -26.70 -2.56 -10.26
C ILE A 39 -27.75 -2.02 -9.29
N ASP A 40 -27.90 -0.70 -9.25
CA ASP A 40 -28.94 -0.09 -8.42
C ASP A 40 -30.32 -0.38 -9.03
N SER A 41 -31.32 -0.61 -8.18
CA SER A 41 -32.71 -0.72 -8.64
C SER A 41 -33.27 0.66 -9.01
N ALA A 42 -34.12 0.75 -10.04
CA ALA A 42 -34.69 2.02 -10.53
C ALA A 42 -35.52 2.81 -9.48
N SER A 43 -35.84 2.21 -8.34
CA SER A 43 -36.49 2.86 -7.19
C SER A 43 -35.53 3.66 -6.29
N ASP A 44 -34.23 3.41 -6.35
CA ASP A 44 -33.23 4.16 -5.59
C ASP A 44 -32.78 5.39 -6.38
N LYS A 45 -33.63 6.42 -6.41
CA LYS A 45 -33.25 7.76 -6.90
C LYS A 45 -32.20 8.47 -6.02
N GLN A 46 -31.61 7.73 -5.08
CA GLN A 46 -30.68 8.21 -4.06
C GLN A 46 -29.52 7.22 -3.85
N SER A 47 -29.22 6.34 -4.81
CA SER A 47 -28.01 5.51 -4.70
C SER A 47 -26.78 6.36 -4.97
N GLY A 48 -26.20 6.86 -3.88
CA GLY A 48 -24.86 7.44 -3.84
C GLY A 48 -23.76 6.37 -3.99
N THR A 49 -23.95 5.40 -4.88
CA THR A 49 -22.95 4.37 -5.15
C THR A 49 -21.78 5.05 -5.89
N PRO A 50 -20.55 5.05 -5.33
CA PRO A 50 -19.38 5.65 -5.98
C PRO A 50 -19.07 4.94 -7.31
N LEU A 51 -18.27 5.58 -8.17
CA LEU A 51 -17.90 5.03 -9.48
C LEU A 51 -17.32 3.62 -9.38
N ALA A 52 -16.29 3.49 -8.56
CA ALA A 52 -15.74 2.24 -8.10
C ALA A 52 -15.07 2.47 -6.73
N TYR A 53 -14.73 1.37 -6.06
CA TYR A 53 -13.94 1.37 -4.84
C TYR A 53 -13.28 0.01 -4.62
N ILE A 54 -12.23 -0.06 -3.79
CA ILE A 54 -11.65 -1.32 -3.32
C ILE A 54 -12.16 -1.68 -1.92
N ASP A 55 -12.86 -2.82 -1.82
CA ASP A 55 -13.15 -3.43 -0.52
C ASP A 55 -11.88 -4.10 0.03
N LEU A 56 -11.24 -3.46 1.01
CA LEU A 56 -10.00 -3.94 1.62
C LEU A 56 -10.17 -5.25 2.39
N GLN A 57 -11.37 -5.54 2.93
CA GLN A 57 -11.65 -6.79 3.64
C GLN A 57 -11.82 -7.95 2.66
N ALA A 58 -12.67 -7.74 1.67
CA ALA A 58 -12.94 -8.75 0.64
C ALA A 58 -11.77 -8.90 -0.34
N LYS A 59 -10.87 -7.91 -0.39
CA LYS A 59 -9.82 -7.74 -1.40
C LYS A 59 -10.40 -7.81 -2.80
N GLN A 60 -11.42 -6.99 -3.02
CA GLN A 60 -12.29 -7.05 -4.18
C GLN A 60 -12.62 -5.64 -4.66
N VAL A 61 -12.45 -5.40 -5.96
CA VAL A 61 -12.91 -4.15 -6.57
C VAL A 61 -14.42 -4.20 -6.72
N VAL A 62 -15.10 -3.11 -6.35
CA VAL A 62 -16.55 -2.95 -6.47
C VAL A 62 -16.83 -1.80 -7.43
N VAL A 63 -17.70 -2.02 -8.41
CA VAL A 63 -18.03 -1.03 -9.45
C VAL A 63 -19.52 -0.70 -9.42
N GLY A 64 -19.85 0.59 -9.38
CA GLY A 64 -21.22 1.08 -9.48
C GLY A 64 -21.67 1.24 -10.93
N CYS A 65 -22.52 0.33 -11.43
CA CYS A 65 -22.94 0.35 -12.84
C CYS A 65 -23.65 1.65 -13.23
N SER A 66 -24.50 2.18 -12.35
CA SER A 66 -25.24 3.43 -12.58
C SER A 66 -24.30 4.63 -12.78
N ALA A 67 -23.19 4.68 -12.05
CA ALA A 67 -22.21 5.75 -12.15
C ALA A 67 -21.39 5.65 -13.45
N VAL A 68 -20.97 4.43 -13.82
CA VAL A 68 -20.28 4.18 -15.10
C VAL A 68 -21.15 4.61 -16.28
N GLU A 69 -22.45 4.29 -16.26
CA GLU A 69 -23.38 4.67 -17.32
C GLU A 69 -23.65 6.17 -17.36
N ARG A 70 -23.84 6.80 -16.20
CA ARG A 70 -24.07 8.25 -16.08
C ARG A 70 -22.97 9.06 -16.74
N TRP A 71 -21.72 8.61 -16.60
CA TRP A 71 -20.53 9.31 -17.11
C TRP A 71 -20.00 8.74 -18.43
N ALA A 72 -20.72 7.78 -19.03
CA ALA A 72 -20.32 7.09 -20.27
C ALA A 72 -18.88 6.51 -20.22
N LEU A 73 -18.55 5.84 -19.12
CA LEU A 73 -17.21 5.31 -18.85
C LEU A 73 -17.00 3.84 -19.24
N GLN A 74 -17.92 3.24 -20.00
CA GLN A 74 -17.90 1.81 -20.35
C GLN A 74 -16.62 1.37 -21.07
N ASP A 75 -15.93 2.28 -21.76
CA ASP A 75 -14.69 1.99 -22.48
C ASP A 75 -13.42 2.10 -21.61
N TYR A 76 -13.54 2.36 -20.31
CA TYR A 76 -12.42 2.64 -19.39
C TYR A 76 -12.24 1.58 -18.30
N ALA A 77 -12.62 0.33 -18.58
CA ALA A 77 -12.55 -0.78 -17.64
C ALA A 77 -11.14 -0.98 -17.04
N GLU A 78 -10.10 -0.97 -17.90
CA GLU A 78 -8.73 -1.20 -17.47
C GLU A 78 -8.25 -0.08 -16.56
N GLU A 79 -8.55 1.17 -16.90
CA GLU A 79 -8.22 2.35 -16.13
C GLU A 79 -8.86 2.36 -14.74
N ILE A 80 -10.17 2.09 -14.67
CA ILE A 80 -10.92 2.07 -13.41
C ILE A 80 -10.41 0.92 -12.54
N PHE A 81 -10.31 -0.30 -13.05
CA PHE A 81 -9.77 -1.41 -12.26
C PHE A 81 -8.34 -1.17 -11.79
N ALA A 82 -7.47 -0.65 -12.67
CA ALA A 82 -6.09 -0.39 -12.28
C ALA A 82 -6.00 0.69 -11.20
N HIS A 83 -6.87 1.69 -11.22
CA HIS A 83 -6.95 2.70 -10.16
C HIS A 83 -7.26 2.06 -8.80
N GLU A 84 -8.35 1.30 -8.72
CA GLU A 84 -8.81 0.66 -7.47
C GLU A 84 -7.79 -0.33 -6.92
N ILE A 85 -7.11 -1.10 -7.80
CA ILE A 85 -6.03 -1.99 -7.39
C ILE A 85 -4.87 -1.18 -6.78
N GLY A 86 -4.61 0.03 -7.29
CA GLY A 86 -3.57 0.94 -6.81
C GLY A 86 -3.71 1.32 -5.34
N HIS A 87 -4.94 1.55 -4.86
CA HIS A 87 -5.23 1.83 -3.45
C HIS A 87 -4.80 0.67 -2.53
N HIS A 88 -4.86 -0.56 -3.03
CA HIS A 88 -4.44 -1.75 -2.29
C HIS A 88 -2.94 -2.04 -2.34
N VAL A 89 -2.25 -1.68 -3.42
CA VAL A 89 -0.88 -2.20 -3.68
C VAL A 89 0.20 -1.12 -3.76
N TYR A 90 -0.18 0.15 -3.78
CA TYR A 90 0.77 1.24 -4.01
C TYR A 90 0.67 2.38 -3.02
N ALA A 91 -0.48 3.03 -2.93
CA ALA A 91 -0.65 4.18 -2.05
C ALA A 91 -2.07 4.16 -1.46
N PRO A 92 -2.23 3.96 -0.14
CA PRO A 92 -1.19 3.78 0.88
C PRO A 92 -0.62 2.34 0.94
N GLY A 93 -1.13 1.40 0.14
CA GLY A 93 -0.60 0.02 0.09
C GLY A 93 -0.97 -0.85 1.30
N ASP A 94 -1.13 -0.29 2.50
CA ASP A 94 -1.72 -0.98 3.65
C ASP A 94 -2.41 -0.03 4.66
N LEU A 95 -3.06 -0.63 5.67
CA LEU A 95 -3.79 0.08 6.72
C LEU A 95 -2.90 0.89 7.66
N ASN A 96 -1.67 0.43 7.91
CA ASN A 96 -0.75 1.09 8.81
C ASN A 96 -0.21 2.36 8.15
N GLU A 97 0.20 2.25 6.89
CA GLU A 97 0.62 3.39 6.07
C GLU A 97 -0.51 4.42 5.93
N ALA A 98 -1.75 3.97 5.71
CA ALA A 98 -2.94 4.84 5.69
C ALA A 98 -3.12 5.59 7.02
N ALA A 99 -3.01 4.87 8.15
CA ALA A 99 -3.16 5.44 9.49
C ALA A 99 -2.05 6.46 9.81
N ARG A 100 -0.82 6.22 9.35
CA ARG A 100 0.31 7.14 9.51
C ARG A 100 0.13 8.39 8.65
N CYS A 101 -0.34 8.24 7.42
CA CYS A 101 -0.73 9.38 6.59
C CYS A 101 -1.82 10.21 7.28
N MET A 102 -2.87 9.55 7.78
CA MET A 102 -3.95 10.20 8.54
C MET A 102 -3.40 10.98 9.74
N ALA A 103 -2.48 10.40 10.52
CA ALA A 103 -1.87 11.06 11.66
C ALA A 103 -1.15 12.37 11.28
N ARG A 104 -0.39 12.36 10.18
CA ARG A 104 0.34 13.54 9.67
C ARG A 104 -0.63 14.57 9.09
N MET A 105 -1.57 14.15 8.26
CA MET A 105 -2.57 15.03 7.66
C MET A 105 -3.43 15.72 8.71
N ARG A 106 -3.86 15.02 9.76
CA ARG A 106 -4.60 15.62 10.89
C ARG A 106 -3.81 16.74 11.58
N ARG A 107 -2.51 16.54 11.79
CA ARG A 107 -1.61 17.56 12.37
C ARG A 107 -1.48 18.77 11.44
N ALA A 108 -1.35 18.54 10.13
CA ALA A 108 -1.27 19.62 9.13
C ALA A 108 -2.57 20.44 9.03
N LEU A 109 -3.72 19.77 9.08
CA LEU A 109 -5.04 20.37 8.84
C LEU A 109 -5.64 21.09 10.06
N ARG A 110 -5.11 20.89 11.27
CA ARG A 110 -5.50 21.61 12.50
C ARG A 110 -7.02 21.56 12.75
N GLU A 111 -7.72 22.68 12.68
CA GLU A 111 -9.18 22.76 12.85
C GLU A 111 -9.98 22.00 11.78
N TYR A 112 -9.35 21.69 10.63
CA TYR A 112 -9.92 20.88 9.56
C TYR A 112 -9.47 19.41 9.61
N ALA A 113 -8.98 18.91 10.75
CA ALA A 113 -8.53 17.52 10.90
C ALA A 113 -9.59 16.46 10.55
N ALA A 114 -10.88 16.82 10.60
CA ALA A 114 -11.99 15.96 10.17
C ALA A 114 -12.06 15.74 8.64
N GLU A 115 -11.33 16.55 7.86
CA GLU A 115 -11.22 16.41 6.40
C GLU A 115 -10.05 15.52 5.96
N ALA A 116 -9.27 15.00 6.92
CA ALA A 116 -8.06 14.23 6.62
C ALA A 116 -8.32 12.99 5.74
N GLY A 117 -9.48 12.33 5.88
CA GLY A 117 -9.84 11.20 5.02
C GLY A 117 -10.00 11.58 3.55
N ILE A 118 -10.61 12.73 3.27
CA ILE A 118 -10.79 13.23 1.91
C ILE A 118 -9.46 13.68 1.31
N ILE A 119 -8.65 14.39 2.10
CA ILE A 119 -7.31 14.81 1.66
C ILE A 119 -6.41 13.59 1.41
N LEU A 120 -6.54 12.52 2.21
CA LEU A 120 -5.84 11.26 1.97
C LEU A 120 -6.24 10.64 0.64
N ASN A 121 -7.55 10.59 0.34
CA ASN A 121 -8.06 10.10 -0.95
C ASN A 121 -7.43 10.86 -2.12
N MET A 122 -7.54 12.19 -2.12
CA MET A 122 -6.96 13.05 -3.17
C MET A 122 -5.47 12.79 -3.36
N TYR A 123 -4.74 12.68 -2.25
CA TYR A 123 -3.30 12.46 -2.27
C TYR A 123 -2.95 11.11 -2.91
N THR A 124 -3.62 10.05 -2.48
CA THR A 124 -3.38 8.69 -3.02
C THR A 124 -3.78 8.59 -4.48
N ASP A 125 -4.88 9.24 -4.87
CA ASP A 125 -5.33 9.30 -6.26
C ASP A 125 -4.28 9.96 -7.14
N LEU A 126 -3.73 11.12 -6.73
CA LEU A 126 -2.67 11.80 -7.48
C LEU A 126 -1.49 10.87 -7.77
N MET A 127 -1.05 10.12 -6.76
CA MET A 127 0.05 9.19 -6.89
C MET A 127 -0.29 8.03 -7.83
N ILE A 128 -1.45 7.40 -7.62
CA ILE A 128 -1.93 6.25 -8.41
C ILE A 128 -2.15 6.66 -9.87
N ASN A 129 -2.93 7.70 -10.09
CA ASN A 129 -3.30 8.20 -11.41
C ASN A 129 -2.11 8.72 -12.18
N HIS A 130 -1.17 9.41 -11.52
CA HIS A 130 0.07 9.80 -12.17
C HIS A 130 0.88 8.59 -12.65
N ARG A 131 1.01 7.56 -11.81
CA ARG A 131 1.71 6.33 -12.17
C ARG A 131 1.03 5.54 -13.29
N LEU A 132 -0.31 5.47 -13.30
CA LEU A 132 -1.06 4.82 -14.37
C LEU A 132 -0.97 5.60 -15.68
N LYS A 133 -1.10 6.93 -15.62
CA LYS A 133 -1.01 7.81 -16.79
C LYS A 133 0.37 7.75 -17.46
N THR A 134 1.44 7.72 -16.68
CA THR A 134 2.82 7.53 -17.21
C THR A 134 3.04 6.14 -17.83
N ARG A 135 2.18 5.16 -17.53
CA ARG A 135 2.17 3.81 -18.14
C ARG A 135 1.19 3.67 -19.31
N GLY A 136 0.68 4.79 -19.83
CA GLY A 136 -0.12 4.86 -21.05
C GLY A 136 -1.63 4.68 -20.86
N LEU A 137 -2.13 4.63 -19.62
CA LEU A 137 -3.57 4.58 -19.37
C LEU A 137 -4.22 5.95 -19.59
N ARG A 138 -5.48 5.96 -20.04
CA ARG A 138 -6.22 7.19 -20.41
C ARG A 138 -6.94 7.82 -19.22
N ILE A 139 -6.24 7.94 -18.09
CA ILE A 139 -6.82 8.48 -16.85
C ILE A 139 -7.36 9.91 -17.04
N ASP A 140 -6.67 10.73 -17.83
CA ASP A 140 -7.10 12.07 -18.17
C ASP A 140 -8.44 12.12 -18.91
N ALA A 141 -8.76 11.10 -19.71
CA ALA A 141 -10.02 11.02 -20.42
C ALA A 141 -11.21 10.76 -19.48
N ILE A 142 -11.00 9.99 -18.40
CA ILE A 142 -11.98 9.77 -17.33
C ILE A 142 -12.32 11.10 -16.65
N TYR A 143 -11.31 11.87 -16.25
CA TYR A 143 -11.52 13.19 -15.64
C TYR A 143 -12.20 14.18 -16.59
N ARG A 144 -11.87 14.16 -17.89
CA ARG A 144 -12.57 14.99 -18.89
C ARG A 144 -14.04 14.59 -19.06
N ALA A 145 -14.36 13.29 -19.06
CA ALA A 145 -15.73 12.80 -19.17
C ALA A 145 -16.60 13.23 -17.98
N MET A 146 -15.98 13.33 -16.80
CA MET A 146 -16.64 13.75 -15.56
C MET A 146 -16.55 15.26 -15.28
N LYS A 147 -16.01 16.05 -16.21
CA LYS A 147 -15.87 17.50 -16.04
C LYS A 147 -17.25 18.17 -16.01
N GLY A 148 -17.61 18.80 -14.89
CA GLY A 148 -18.81 19.64 -14.80
C GLY A 148 -19.16 20.08 -13.38
N GLY A 149 -19.93 21.17 -13.27
CA GLY A 149 -20.40 21.74 -12.01
C GLY A 149 -19.61 22.99 -11.56
N PRO A 150 -20.15 23.79 -10.61
CA PRO A 150 -19.38 24.83 -9.95
C PRO A 150 -18.21 24.17 -9.21
N THR A 151 -16.99 24.70 -9.37
CA THR A 151 -15.77 24.15 -8.75
C THR A 151 -15.44 24.89 -7.46
N ASP A 152 -14.91 24.14 -6.50
CA ASP A 152 -14.35 24.66 -5.26
C ASP A 152 -12.84 24.95 -5.43
N PRO A 153 -12.25 25.98 -4.77
CA PRO A 153 -10.82 26.25 -4.87
C PRO A 153 -9.91 25.04 -4.57
N LEU A 154 -10.30 24.14 -3.65
CA LEU A 154 -9.53 22.92 -3.39
C LEU A 154 -9.59 21.96 -4.59
N TRP A 155 -10.75 21.85 -5.24
CA TRP A 155 -10.92 21.04 -6.43
C TRP A 155 -10.16 21.62 -7.63
N ASP A 156 -10.11 22.95 -7.76
CA ASP A 156 -9.34 23.62 -8.80
C ASP A 156 -7.83 23.40 -8.62
N LEU A 157 -7.31 23.51 -7.39
CA LEU A 157 -5.93 23.12 -7.06
C LEU A 157 -5.65 21.67 -7.46
N TYR A 158 -6.57 20.75 -7.15
CA TYR A 158 -6.44 19.33 -7.42
C TYR A 158 -6.38 19.02 -8.91
N MET A 159 -7.33 19.56 -9.68
CA MET A 159 -7.35 19.43 -11.14
C MET A 159 -6.12 20.08 -11.77
N ARG A 160 -5.69 21.25 -11.27
CA ARG A 160 -4.51 21.93 -11.78
C ARG A 160 -3.23 21.12 -11.53
N THR A 161 -3.14 20.46 -10.38
CA THR A 161 -2.04 19.55 -10.06
C THR A 161 -1.95 18.40 -11.08
N TYR A 162 -3.08 17.78 -11.45
CA TYR A 162 -3.10 16.77 -12.52
C TYR A 162 -2.64 17.31 -13.87
N GLU A 163 -3.12 18.49 -14.26
CA GLU A 163 -2.74 19.12 -15.52
C GLU A 163 -1.22 19.33 -15.58
N LEU A 164 -0.62 19.84 -14.50
CA LEU A 164 0.83 20.02 -14.39
C LEU A 164 1.58 18.68 -14.38
N LEU A 165 1.05 17.67 -13.69
CA LEU A 165 1.63 16.32 -13.66
C LEU A 165 1.70 15.69 -15.05
N TRP A 166 0.69 15.93 -15.89
CA TRP A 166 0.52 15.33 -17.21
C TRP A 166 0.90 16.24 -18.39
N GLY A 167 1.38 17.46 -18.12
CA GLY A 167 1.76 18.42 -19.15
C GLY A 167 0.58 18.95 -19.97
N LEU A 168 -0.60 19.05 -19.36
CA LEU A 168 -1.81 19.58 -19.97
C LEU A 168 -1.92 21.11 -19.76
N PRO A 169 -2.53 21.85 -20.69
CA PRO A 169 -2.82 23.26 -20.51
C PRO A 169 -3.84 23.48 -19.38
N ALA A 170 -3.83 24.67 -18.79
CA ALA A 170 -4.82 25.08 -17.79
C ALA A 170 -6.25 24.97 -18.33
N GLY A 171 -7.18 24.50 -17.49
CA GLY A 171 -8.58 24.35 -17.83
C GLY A 171 -8.90 23.13 -18.71
N ASN A 172 -7.94 22.23 -18.94
CA ASN A 172 -8.20 21.00 -19.67
C ASN A 172 -9.04 20.00 -18.85
N LEU A 173 -8.79 19.93 -17.55
CA LEU A 173 -9.53 19.12 -16.58
C LEU A 173 -10.38 20.02 -15.68
N GLY A 174 -9.79 21.11 -15.17
CA GLY A 174 -10.43 22.02 -14.21
C GLY A 174 -10.95 23.32 -14.82
N THR A 175 -10.98 24.35 -13.98
CA THR A 175 -11.21 25.74 -14.39
C THR A 175 -10.02 26.31 -15.16
N ASP A 176 -10.28 27.27 -16.05
CA ASP A 176 -9.25 28.09 -16.72
C ASP A 176 -8.85 29.32 -15.90
N ASN A 177 -9.64 29.67 -14.88
CA ASN A 177 -9.40 30.81 -13.99
C ASN A 177 -8.49 30.43 -12.81
N ILE A 178 -7.19 30.30 -13.08
CA ILE A 178 -6.17 29.95 -12.08
C ILE A 178 -5.41 31.22 -11.65
N SER A 179 -5.32 31.47 -10.33
CA SER A 179 -4.52 32.58 -9.80
C SER A 179 -3.02 32.24 -9.79
N GLU A 180 -2.14 33.24 -9.71
CA GLU A 180 -0.69 33.02 -9.65
C GLU A 180 -0.29 32.19 -8.42
N GLU A 181 -0.97 32.40 -7.28
CA GLU A 181 -0.74 31.62 -6.07
C GLU A 181 -1.15 30.15 -6.24
N MET A 182 -2.30 29.89 -6.88
CA MET A 182 -2.75 28.52 -7.15
C MET A 182 -1.87 27.82 -8.17
N GLU A 183 -1.36 28.55 -9.17
CA GLU A 183 -0.40 28.01 -10.13
C GLU A 183 0.89 27.58 -9.42
N ALA A 184 1.40 28.40 -8.49
CA ALA A 184 2.55 28.06 -7.67
C ALA A 184 2.27 26.83 -6.79
N ASP A 185 1.18 26.84 -6.02
CA ASP A 185 0.79 25.73 -5.13
C ASP A 185 0.58 24.41 -5.89
N ALA A 186 -0.05 24.45 -7.07
CA ALA A 186 -0.24 23.27 -7.91
C ALA A 186 1.10 22.74 -8.45
N ALA A 187 2.04 23.65 -8.78
CA ALA A 187 3.40 23.25 -9.17
C ALA A 187 4.16 22.59 -8.02
N VAL A 188 4.00 23.10 -6.79
CA VAL A 188 4.52 22.49 -5.57
C VAL A 188 3.96 21.08 -5.39
N ALA A 189 2.63 20.94 -5.43
CA ALA A 189 1.95 19.67 -5.26
C ALA A 189 2.38 18.66 -6.35
N ALA A 190 2.50 19.09 -7.61
CA ALA A 190 2.96 18.24 -8.69
C ALA A 190 4.41 17.77 -8.49
N GLN A 191 5.29 18.66 -8.01
CA GLN A 191 6.67 18.31 -7.69
C GLN A 191 6.77 17.34 -6.51
N LEU A 192 5.94 17.54 -5.49
CA LEU A 192 5.81 16.65 -4.34
C LEU A 192 5.43 15.23 -4.77
N ILE A 193 4.39 15.09 -5.59
CA ILE A 193 3.92 13.78 -6.08
C ILE A 193 5.00 13.07 -6.90
N ARG A 194 5.78 13.81 -7.71
CA ARG A 194 6.89 13.25 -8.48
C ARG A 194 8.05 12.79 -7.59
N SER A 195 8.36 13.56 -6.55
CA SER A 195 9.58 13.36 -5.75
C SER A 195 9.38 12.35 -4.63
N LEU A 196 8.19 12.29 -4.04
CA LEU A 196 7.85 11.41 -2.91
C LEU A 196 6.97 10.23 -3.32
N ALA A 197 7.04 9.83 -4.59
CA ALA A 197 6.29 8.69 -5.13
C ALA A 197 6.51 7.37 -4.35
N ASN A 198 7.68 7.21 -3.71
CA ASN A 198 8.02 6.04 -2.89
C ASN A 198 7.99 6.34 -1.37
N GLU A 199 7.65 7.56 -0.97
CA GLU A 199 7.64 8.02 0.42
C GLU A 199 6.25 8.61 0.76
N VAL A 200 5.20 7.78 0.54
CA VAL A 200 3.78 8.17 0.65
C VAL A 200 3.50 8.86 2.00
N VAL A 201 3.91 8.25 3.11
CA VAL A 201 3.71 8.79 4.47
C VAL A 201 4.36 10.15 4.63
N ARG A 202 5.58 10.35 4.12
CA ARG A 202 6.32 11.59 4.31
C ARG A 202 5.63 12.75 3.60
N GLY A 203 5.20 12.53 2.35
CA GLY A 203 4.54 13.53 1.51
C GLY A 203 3.12 13.88 1.94
N SER A 204 2.44 13.00 2.68
CA SER A 204 1.04 13.21 3.08
C SER A 204 0.82 14.49 3.90
N GLY A 205 1.68 14.75 4.89
CA GLY A 205 1.62 15.95 5.72
C GLY A 205 1.87 17.25 4.94
N MET A 206 2.83 17.24 4.01
CA MET A 206 3.14 18.39 3.15
C MET A 206 1.99 18.69 2.19
N PHE A 207 1.43 17.67 1.54
CA PHE A 207 0.27 17.85 0.68
C PHE A 207 -0.92 18.43 1.47
N ALA A 208 -1.19 17.90 2.66
CA ALA A 208 -2.24 18.42 3.53
C ALA A 208 -2.01 19.88 3.98
N SER A 209 -0.75 20.30 4.16
CA SER A 209 -0.42 21.69 4.48
C SER A 209 -0.77 22.67 3.35
N ILE A 210 -0.62 22.23 2.08
CA ILE A 210 -1.07 23.00 0.90
C ILE A 210 -2.61 23.08 0.92
N CYS A 211 -3.28 21.94 1.09
CA CYS A 211 -4.75 21.86 1.11
C CYS A 211 -5.40 22.67 2.24
N TYR A 212 -4.75 22.81 3.40
CA TYR A 212 -5.25 23.61 4.53
C TYR A 212 -5.64 25.03 4.12
N TYR A 213 -4.82 25.70 3.30
CA TYR A 213 -5.09 27.06 2.83
C TYR A 213 -6.37 27.16 1.99
N TYR A 214 -6.62 26.15 1.16
CA TYR A 214 -7.79 26.10 0.29
C TYR A 214 -9.06 25.75 1.08
N LEU A 215 -8.98 24.82 2.04
CA LEU A 215 -10.07 24.50 2.97
C LEU A 215 -10.48 25.71 3.80
N GLN A 216 -9.51 26.53 4.21
CA GLN A 216 -9.78 27.78 4.93
C GLN A 216 -10.56 28.79 4.08
N LYS A 217 -10.29 28.86 2.77
CA LYS A 217 -10.99 29.75 1.84
C LYS A 217 -12.39 29.27 1.47
N SER A 218 -12.58 27.97 1.27
CA SER A 218 -13.83 27.39 0.74
C SER A 218 -14.87 27.04 1.79
N GLY A 219 -14.43 26.58 2.96
CA GLY A 219 -15.27 25.87 3.93
C GLY A 219 -15.55 24.43 3.49
N SER A 220 -15.45 23.48 4.43
CA SER A 220 -15.37 22.05 4.11
C SER A 220 -16.60 21.41 3.45
N ALA A 221 -17.79 21.95 3.69
CA ALA A 221 -19.03 21.35 3.19
C ALA A 221 -19.15 21.36 1.66
N LYS A 222 -18.65 22.42 0.98
CA LYS A 222 -18.71 22.51 -0.49
C LYS A 222 -17.71 21.60 -1.18
N SER A 223 -16.52 21.46 -0.60
CA SER A 223 -15.50 20.54 -1.07
C SER A 223 -16.02 19.09 -0.97
N ARG A 224 -16.68 18.75 0.15
CA ARG A 224 -17.32 17.43 0.33
C ARG A 224 -18.30 17.08 -0.79
N ASP A 225 -19.27 17.94 -1.08
CA ASP A 225 -20.31 17.65 -2.10
C ASP A 225 -19.75 17.38 -3.50
N GLN A 226 -18.68 18.07 -3.90
CA GLN A 226 -18.03 17.86 -5.20
C GLN A 226 -17.18 16.59 -5.24
N MET A 227 -16.74 16.13 -4.07
CA MET A 227 -15.79 15.04 -3.91
C MET A 227 -16.45 13.70 -3.59
N VAL A 228 -17.70 13.68 -3.12
CA VAL A 228 -18.48 12.43 -2.91
C VAL A 228 -18.45 11.49 -4.13
N PRO A 229 -18.59 11.96 -5.39
CA PRO A 229 -18.51 11.06 -6.55
C PRO A 229 -17.15 10.38 -6.72
N TRP A 230 -16.10 10.93 -6.09
CA TRP A 230 -14.69 10.53 -6.19
C TRP A 230 -14.16 9.91 -4.90
N ALA A 231 -14.95 9.88 -3.83
CA ALA A 231 -14.57 9.34 -2.53
C ALA A 231 -14.66 7.80 -2.55
N ASP A 232 -13.77 7.19 -3.32
CA ASP A 232 -13.61 5.75 -3.50
C ASP A 232 -12.95 5.08 -2.29
N SER A 233 -12.40 5.82 -1.32
CA SER A 233 -11.83 5.27 -0.08
C SER A 233 -12.39 5.86 1.23
N GLU A 234 -13.24 6.91 1.20
CA GLU A 234 -13.74 7.55 2.43
C GLU A 234 -14.71 6.61 3.19
N GLY A 235 -14.39 6.30 4.45
CA GLY A 235 -15.23 5.49 5.33
C GLY A 235 -15.22 3.98 5.04
N GLN A 236 -14.26 3.49 4.25
CA GLN A 236 -14.22 2.10 3.78
C GLN A 236 -13.24 1.20 4.55
N PHE A 237 -12.65 1.71 5.62
CA PHE A 237 -11.90 0.87 6.54
C PHE A 237 -12.90 0.02 7.35
N PRO A 238 -12.94 -1.30 7.16
CA PRO A 238 -13.98 -2.15 7.74
C PRO A 238 -13.96 -2.10 9.26
N ASP A 239 -15.14 -2.09 9.88
CA ASP A 239 -15.27 -2.31 11.32
C ASP A 239 -14.56 -3.64 11.69
N GLY A 240 -13.56 -3.54 12.57
CA GLY A 240 -12.75 -4.67 13.03
C GLY A 240 -11.41 -4.89 12.31
N MET A 241 -11.15 -4.24 11.18
CA MET A 241 -9.81 -4.20 10.57
C MET A 241 -9.04 -2.99 11.08
N LEU A 242 -8.30 -3.20 12.16
CA LEU A 242 -7.53 -2.19 12.84
C LEU A 242 -6.04 -2.36 12.51
N PRO A 243 -5.29 -1.27 12.26
CA PRO A 243 -3.86 -1.35 12.00
C PRO A 243 -3.11 -1.88 13.23
N ASP A 244 -2.06 -2.67 12.99
CA ASP A 244 -1.09 -3.09 14.00
C ASP A 244 0.15 -2.19 13.88
N GLY A 245 0.80 -1.88 15.01
CA GLY A 245 2.03 -1.10 15.02
C GLY A 245 1.83 0.42 14.95
N LEU A 246 0.59 0.90 15.15
CA LEU A 246 0.26 2.33 15.13
C LEU A 246 0.66 3.03 16.45
N THR A 247 1.08 2.30 17.49
CA THR A 247 1.53 2.93 18.74
C THR A 247 2.88 3.65 18.60
N ALA A 248 3.80 3.10 17.81
CA ALA A 248 5.13 3.64 17.57
C ALA A 248 5.14 4.65 16.41
N MET A 249 5.86 5.76 16.57
CA MET A 249 6.12 6.70 15.48
C MET A 249 7.41 6.34 14.76
N ASP A 250 7.42 6.47 13.43
CA ASP A 250 8.66 6.28 12.65
C ASP A 250 9.54 7.54 12.72
N ALA A 251 10.82 7.40 12.40
CA ALA A 251 11.73 8.53 12.33
C ALA A 251 11.22 9.56 11.31
N GLY A 252 11.16 10.83 11.71
CA GLY A 252 10.64 11.93 10.87
C GLY A 252 9.11 11.96 10.78
N GLU A 253 8.40 11.07 11.46
CA GLU A 253 6.94 11.12 11.48
C GLU A 253 6.42 12.29 12.30
N ASP A 254 7.13 12.71 13.34
CA ASP A 254 6.84 13.86 14.21
C ASP A 254 7.31 15.20 13.61
N GLU A 255 8.23 15.18 12.65
CA GLU A 255 8.65 16.37 11.91
C GLU A 255 7.42 17.14 11.41
N GLU A 256 7.42 18.44 11.70
CA GLU A 256 6.28 19.30 11.41
C GLU A 256 5.87 19.15 9.94
N CYS A 257 4.56 19.06 9.71
CA CYS A 257 3.97 19.05 8.37
C CYS A 257 4.08 20.45 7.77
N ILE A 258 5.32 20.84 7.45
CA ILE A 258 5.69 22.18 6.98
C ILE A 258 5.30 22.28 5.50
N TYR A 259 4.86 23.46 5.10
CA TYR A 259 4.66 23.79 3.70
C TYR A 259 5.98 23.58 2.92
N PRO A 260 5.97 22.93 1.75
CA PRO A 260 7.22 22.66 1.02
C PRO A 260 8.05 23.92 0.75
N GLU A 261 9.35 23.86 1.05
CA GLU A 261 10.25 25.00 0.88
C GLU A 261 10.79 25.14 -0.55
N PHE A 262 11.17 26.36 -0.92
CA PHE A 262 11.73 26.71 -2.22
C PHE A 262 13.01 27.53 -2.05
N ASP A 263 13.98 27.31 -2.95
CA ASP A 263 15.18 28.12 -3.01
C ASP A 263 14.91 29.50 -3.65
N GLU A 264 15.92 30.37 -3.65
CA GLU A 264 15.84 31.71 -4.24
C GLU A 264 15.51 31.70 -5.75
N THR A 265 15.66 30.56 -6.42
CA THR A 265 15.32 30.37 -7.83
C THR A 265 13.89 29.83 -8.05
N GLY A 266 13.13 29.64 -6.97
CA GLY A 266 11.78 29.07 -7.01
C GLY A 266 11.78 27.57 -7.26
N LYS A 267 12.90 26.87 -7.03
CA LYS A 267 12.99 25.42 -7.15
C LYS A 267 12.72 24.78 -5.79
N TRP A 268 11.88 23.76 -5.76
CA TRP A 268 11.56 23.02 -4.55
C TRP A 268 12.83 22.48 -3.89
N VAL A 269 12.97 22.73 -2.60
CA VAL A 269 14.01 22.17 -1.75
C VAL A 269 13.42 20.93 -1.09
N PRO A 270 13.84 19.72 -1.49
CA PRO A 270 13.42 18.53 -0.78
C PRO A 270 13.81 18.64 0.69
N PRO A 271 12.92 18.27 1.61
CA PRO A 271 13.28 18.22 3.01
C PRO A 271 14.46 17.27 3.16
N SER A 272 15.42 17.65 4.00
CA SER A 272 16.57 16.80 4.30
C SER A 272 16.08 15.45 4.80
N GLN A 273 16.73 14.36 4.39
CA GLN A 273 16.45 13.06 5.02
C GLN A 273 16.74 13.21 6.52
N PRO A 274 15.92 12.61 7.39
CA PRO A 274 16.19 12.62 8.83
C PRO A 274 17.61 12.09 9.05
N SER A 275 18.44 12.84 9.76
CA SER A 275 19.82 12.42 10.04
C SER A 275 19.81 11.13 10.86
N GLU A 276 20.82 10.27 10.66
CA GLU A 276 20.99 9.06 11.49
C GLU A 276 21.10 9.39 12.99
N GLU A 277 21.53 10.61 13.34
CA GLU A 277 21.53 11.13 14.71
C GLU A 277 20.11 11.36 15.27
N SER A 278 19.14 11.74 14.44
CA SER A 278 17.71 11.81 14.82
C SER A 278 17.08 10.42 14.97
N ALA A 279 17.53 9.44 14.20
CA ALA A 279 17.10 8.04 14.31
C ALA A 279 17.53 7.39 15.63
N GLY A 280 18.62 7.87 16.24
CA GLY A 280 19.08 7.42 17.56
C GLY A 280 18.19 7.85 18.73
N ASN A 281 17.33 8.86 18.54
CA ASN A 281 16.46 9.42 19.59
C ASN A 281 14.95 9.21 19.33
N SER A 282 14.55 8.78 18.13
CA SER A 282 13.15 8.55 17.77
C SER A 282 12.60 7.19 18.20
N GLY A 283 13.46 6.24 18.59
CA GLY A 283 13.09 4.88 19.03
C GLY A 283 12.25 4.78 20.32
N GLY A 284 11.65 5.88 20.78
CA GLY A 284 10.85 5.94 22.00
C GLY A 284 9.65 6.90 21.97
N GLN A 285 9.41 7.62 20.87
CA GLN A 285 8.23 8.47 20.78
C GLN A 285 7.00 7.62 20.43
N THR A 286 6.04 7.58 21.34
CA THR A 286 4.77 6.88 21.17
C THR A 286 3.65 7.89 21.06
N ARG A 287 2.68 7.61 20.17
CA ARG A 287 1.41 8.36 20.16
C ARG A 287 0.72 8.27 21.51
N LEU A 288 -0.09 9.26 21.85
CA LEU A 288 -0.96 9.18 23.02
C LEU A 288 -2.22 8.34 22.71
N PRO A 289 -2.86 7.71 23.72
CA PRO A 289 -4.08 6.91 23.49
C PRO A 289 -5.23 7.68 22.82
N ASN A 290 -5.38 8.96 23.12
CA ASN A 290 -6.38 9.84 22.49
C ASN A 290 -6.06 10.12 21.02
N GLU A 291 -4.78 10.32 20.68
CA GLU A 291 -4.34 10.48 19.29
C GLU A 291 -4.57 9.19 18.50
N TYR A 292 -4.23 8.05 19.10
CA TYR A 292 -4.50 6.72 18.53
C TYR A 292 -6.00 6.54 18.22
N HIS A 293 -6.88 6.83 19.17
CA HIS A 293 -8.34 6.78 18.96
C HIS A 293 -8.81 7.72 17.85
N ALA A 294 -8.36 8.97 17.87
CA ALA A 294 -8.76 9.98 16.88
C ALA A 294 -8.30 9.64 15.46
N ILE A 295 -7.16 8.97 15.29
CA ILE A 295 -6.70 8.46 13.99
C ILE A 295 -7.66 7.38 13.49
N LEU A 296 -8.02 6.41 14.33
CA LEU A 296 -8.95 5.34 13.96
C LEU A 296 -10.34 5.88 13.60
N GLU A 297 -10.83 6.86 14.35
CA GLU A 297 -12.10 7.53 14.05
C GLU A 297 -12.06 8.25 12.69
N SER A 298 -10.92 8.86 12.33
CA SER A 298 -10.75 9.54 11.04
C SER A 298 -10.63 8.57 9.86
N MET A 299 -10.21 7.34 10.13
CA MET A 299 -10.31 6.23 9.18
C MET A 299 -11.76 5.70 9.08
N GLY A 300 -12.71 6.23 9.85
CA GLY A 300 -14.09 5.73 9.84
C GLY A 300 -14.26 4.42 10.60
N ILE A 301 -13.26 3.97 11.36
CA ILE A 301 -13.35 2.75 12.18
C ILE A 301 -14.14 3.08 13.44
N ARG A 302 -15.26 2.38 13.66
CA ARG A 302 -16.11 2.60 14.84
C ARG A 302 -15.58 1.80 16.01
N ILE A 303 -14.91 2.48 16.94
CA ILE A 303 -14.37 1.88 18.16
C ILE A 303 -14.61 2.81 19.37
N SER A 304 -14.93 2.25 20.53
CA SER A 304 -15.08 3.08 21.73
C SER A 304 -13.71 3.62 22.19
N PRO A 305 -13.65 4.78 22.87
CA PRO A 305 -12.40 5.28 23.45
C PRO A 305 -11.76 4.28 24.41
N GLU A 306 -12.58 3.49 25.13
CA GLU A 306 -12.09 2.46 26.05
C GLU A 306 -11.44 1.29 25.30
N GLU A 307 -12.09 0.78 24.25
CA GLU A 307 -11.56 -0.30 23.42
C GLU A 307 -10.26 0.12 22.71
N ALA A 308 -10.21 1.36 22.20
CA ALA A 308 -9.01 1.93 21.60
C ALA A 308 -7.86 2.02 22.61
N ALA A 309 -8.13 2.43 23.85
CA ALA A 309 -7.14 2.47 24.91
C ALA A 309 -6.64 1.07 25.32
N ILE A 310 -7.55 0.09 25.48
CA ILE A 310 -7.19 -1.30 25.77
C ILE A 310 -6.23 -1.82 24.70
N ARG A 311 -6.56 -1.59 23.42
CA ARG A 311 -5.73 -2.03 22.30
C ARG A 311 -4.38 -1.33 22.28
N TYR A 312 -4.36 -0.01 22.46
CA TYR A 312 -3.13 0.78 22.54
C TYR A 312 -2.17 0.19 23.59
N TYR A 313 -2.66 -0.07 24.81
CA TYR A 313 -1.82 -0.65 25.87
C TYR A 313 -1.47 -2.11 25.62
N THR A 314 -2.35 -2.90 24.99
CA THR A 314 -2.07 -4.29 24.61
C THR A 314 -0.93 -4.36 23.59
N GLU A 315 -0.97 -3.50 22.56
CA GLU A 315 0.09 -3.41 21.56
C GLU A 315 1.42 -2.98 22.19
N ARG A 316 1.39 -2.00 23.09
CA ARG A 316 2.59 -1.58 23.86
C ARG A 316 3.13 -2.65 24.79
N ALA A 317 2.27 -3.50 25.34
CA ALA A 317 2.70 -4.58 26.22
C ALA A 317 3.26 -5.78 25.44
N ARG A 318 2.87 -5.99 24.18
CA ARG A 318 3.24 -7.16 23.37
C ARG A 318 4.76 -7.44 23.35
N PRO A 319 5.67 -6.46 23.18
CA PRO A 319 7.12 -6.68 23.23
C PRO A 319 7.67 -7.07 24.61
N HIS A 320 6.92 -6.77 25.68
CA HIS A 320 7.31 -7.07 27.06
C HIS A 320 6.73 -8.39 27.58
N LEU A 321 5.90 -9.08 26.78
CA LEU A 321 5.43 -10.42 27.08
C LEU A 321 6.58 -11.42 26.94
N ILE A 322 6.59 -12.45 27.80
CA ILE A 322 7.59 -13.52 27.76
C ILE A 322 7.50 -14.18 26.37
N PRO A 323 8.60 -14.23 25.59
CA PRO A 323 8.57 -14.87 24.28
C PRO A 323 8.22 -16.34 24.43
N PHE A 324 7.55 -16.91 23.43
CA PHE A 324 7.28 -18.35 23.42
C PHE A 324 8.61 -19.12 23.52
N PRO A 325 8.67 -20.17 24.35
CA PRO A 325 9.85 -21.02 24.42
C PRO A 325 10.07 -21.66 23.04
N VAL A 326 11.29 -21.56 22.54
CA VAL A 326 11.71 -22.14 21.27
C VAL A 326 12.72 -23.25 21.54
N ALA A 327 12.63 -24.35 20.80
CA ALA A 327 13.62 -25.42 20.82
C ALA A 327 14.56 -25.28 19.63
N GLU A 328 15.86 -25.39 19.87
CA GLU A 328 16.86 -25.47 18.81
C GLU A 328 16.80 -26.84 18.15
N THR A 329 16.67 -26.87 16.82
CA THR A 329 16.75 -28.13 16.06
C THR A 329 18.21 -28.57 16.00
N ILE A 330 18.50 -29.83 16.39
CA ILE A 330 19.85 -30.40 16.30
C ILE A 330 20.17 -30.66 14.82
N GLU A 331 21.37 -30.28 14.38
CA GLU A 331 21.86 -30.53 13.01
C GLU A 331 21.78 -32.02 12.66
N SER A 332 21.21 -32.32 11.48
CA SER A 332 21.28 -33.65 10.89
C SER A 332 22.53 -33.71 10.00
N GLU A 333 23.59 -34.40 10.45
CA GLU A 333 24.77 -34.66 9.63
C GLU A 333 24.52 -35.88 8.72
N GLU A 334 24.53 -35.70 7.40
CA GLU A 334 24.52 -36.82 6.45
C GLU A 334 25.96 -37.25 6.07
N PRO A 335 26.32 -38.54 6.22
CA PRO A 335 27.65 -39.03 5.85
C PRO A 335 27.79 -39.13 4.33
N LEU A 336 28.79 -38.43 3.76
CA LEU A 336 29.03 -38.37 2.33
C LEU A 336 30.30 -39.15 1.96
N LEU A 337 30.25 -40.04 0.96
CA LEU A 337 31.42 -40.82 0.56
C LEU A 337 32.43 -39.94 -0.20
N GLU A 338 33.51 -39.54 0.46
CA GLU A 338 34.54 -38.66 -0.10
C GLU A 338 35.62 -39.41 -0.89
N GLY A 339 35.82 -40.70 -0.59
CA GLY A 339 36.80 -41.50 -1.32
C GLY A 339 37.15 -42.80 -0.62
N TYR A 340 38.38 -43.28 -0.89
CA TYR A 340 38.91 -44.51 -0.34
C TYR A 340 40.27 -44.27 0.29
N GLU A 341 40.54 -44.93 1.40
CA GLU A 341 41.85 -44.92 2.06
C GLU A 341 42.33 -46.35 2.32
N ILE A 342 43.63 -46.51 2.55
CA ILE A 342 44.21 -47.83 2.82
C ILE A 342 43.67 -48.34 4.16
N TRP A 343 43.04 -49.50 4.13
CA TRP A 343 42.60 -50.18 5.35
C TRP A 343 43.83 -50.73 6.08
N GLN A 344 43.97 -50.42 7.37
CA GLN A 344 45.13 -50.83 8.17
C GLN A 344 44.84 -52.06 9.03
N PRO A 345 45.82 -52.96 9.23
CA PRO A 345 45.71 -54.04 10.20
C PRO A 345 45.40 -53.49 11.61
N GLY A 346 44.25 -53.87 12.17
CA GLY A 346 43.73 -53.34 13.43
C GLY A 346 42.40 -52.60 13.28
N HIS A 347 42.03 -52.18 12.07
CA HIS A 347 40.68 -51.71 11.78
C HIS A 347 39.69 -52.88 11.66
N PRO A 348 38.37 -52.66 11.89
CA PRO A 348 37.37 -53.70 11.67
C PRO A 348 37.38 -54.20 10.22
N VAL A 349 37.33 -55.52 10.04
CA VAL A 349 37.35 -56.17 8.71
C VAL A 349 36.10 -55.81 7.89
N GLU A 350 34.98 -55.53 8.56
CA GLU A 350 33.73 -55.06 7.94
C GLU A 350 33.86 -53.72 7.21
N ARG A 351 34.89 -52.92 7.52
CA ARG A 351 35.14 -51.64 6.84
C ARG A 351 35.88 -51.81 5.51
N ILE A 352 36.40 -53.00 5.22
CA ILE A 352 37.08 -53.26 3.94
C ILE A 352 36.06 -53.16 2.81
N ASN A 353 36.30 -52.25 1.88
CA ASN A 353 35.61 -52.24 0.61
C ASN A 353 36.25 -53.29 -0.30
N TRP A 354 35.70 -54.50 -0.28
CA TRP A 354 36.21 -55.64 -1.04
C TRP A 354 36.19 -55.39 -2.56
N PHE A 355 35.15 -54.72 -3.05
CA PHE A 355 35.02 -54.42 -4.48
C PHE A 355 36.15 -53.52 -4.97
N GLN A 356 36.41 -52.41 -4.26
CA GLN A 356 37.49 -51.49 -4.62
C GLN A 356 38.88 -52.09 -4.39
N SER A 357 39.04 -52.93 -3.37
CA SER A 357 40.31 -53.62 -3.11
C SER A 357 40.67 -54.58 -4.25
N LEU A 358 39.69 -55.33 -4.77
CA LEU A 358 39.89 -56.27 -5.89
C LEU A 358 40.07 -55.59 -7.25
N LEU A 359 39.43 -54.43 -7.46
CA LEU A 359 39.67 -53.59 -8.63
C LEU A 359 41.11 -53.07 -8.66
N ARG A 360 41.68 -52.77 -7.47
CA ARG A 360 43.04 -52.27 -7.35
C ARG A 360 44.11 -53.34 -7.56
N SER A 361 43.84 -54.57 -7.13
CA SER A 361 44.75 -55.71 -7.28
C SER A 361 43.99 -57.03 -7.16
N THR A 362 44.33 -58.01 -8.00
CA THR A 362 43.81 -59.38 -7.89
C THR A 362 44.39 -60.13 -6.70
N GLU A 363 45.53 -59.69 -6.16
CA GLU A 363 46.14 -60.22 -4.94
C GLU A 363 45.81 -59.32 -3.74
N VAL A 364 45.15 -59.90 -2.73
CA VAL A 364 44.72 -59.20 -1.51
C VAL A 364 45.81 -59.32 -0.44
N ILE A 365 46.47 -58.19 -0.17
CA ILE A 365 47.49 -58.02 0.87
C ILE A 365 46.94 -57.02 1.89
N PRO A 366 46.56 -57.47 3.11
CA PRO A 366 46.07 -56.60 4.17
C PRO A 366 47.03 -55.46 4.47
N GLY A 367 46.53 -54.22 4.55
CA GLY A 367 47.37 -53.04 4.79
C GLY A 367 48.07 -52.46 3.57
N TYR A 368 47.95 -53.09 2.40
CA TYR A 368 48.62 -52.63 1.18
C TYR A 368 47.66 -52.49 0.00
N THR A 369 46.94 -53.57 -0.35
CA THR A 369 45.96 -53.55 -1.46
C THR A 369 44.52 -53.40 -0.97
N THR A 370 44.26 -53.63 0.33
CA THR A 370 42.95 -53.44 0.96
C THR A 370 42.65 -51.96 1.22
N VAL A 371 41.47 -51.51 0.81
CA VAL A 371 40.97 -50.14 1.04
C VAL A 371 39.64 -50.13 1.79
N GLN A 372 39.36 -49.05 2.52
CA GLN A 372 38.08 -48.78 3.17
C GLN A 372 37.46 -47.47 2.66
N ASN A 373 36.14 -47.35 2.79
CA ASN A 373 35.42 -46.12 2.47
C ASN A 373 35.82 -45.00 3.44
N ARG A 374 36.13 -43.82 2.89
CA ARG A 374 36.30 -42.59 3.64
C ARG A 374 35.04 -41.74 3.49
N TYR A 375 34.38 -41.49 4.62
CA TYR A 375 33.20 -40.63 4.68
C TYR A 375 33.60 -39.25 5.22
N GLY A 376 33.16 -38.22 4.51
CA GLY A 376 33.08 -36.86 4.99
C GLY A 376 31.73 -36.55 5.61
N ARG A 377 31.59 -35.33 6.08
CA ARG A 377 30.33 -34.78 6.56
C ARG A 377 29.90 -33.68 5.59
N SER A 378 28.68 -33.77 5.08
CA SER A 378 28.02 -32.60 4.51
C SER A 378 27.31 -31.87 5.64
N GLU A 379 27.47 -30.55 5.71
CA GLU A 379 26.57 -29.73 6.53
C GLU A 379 25.14 -29.96 6.04
N GLY A 380 24.25 -30.34 6.96
CA GLY A 380 22.82 -30.46 6.70
C GLY A 380 22.14 -29.09 6.66
N GLN A 381 20.80 -29.08 6.67
CA GLN A 381 20.03 -27.82 6.68
C GLN A 381 20.45 -26.88 7.82
N ASP A 382 20.52 -25.58 7.50
CA ASP A 382 20.74 -24.50 8.45
C ASP A 382 19.75 -24.55 9.61
N ARG A 383 20.21 -24.06 10.76
CA ARG A 383 19.46 -23.97 12.03
C ARG A 383 18.06 -23.40 11.81
N GLY A 384 17.06 -24.23 12.06
CA GLY A 384 15.66 -23.83 12.15
C GLY A 384 15.22 -23.66 13.61
N VAL A 385 14.39 -22.66 13.87
CA VAL A 385 13.70 -22.47 15.15
C VAL A 385 12.31 -23.07 15.01
N ILE A 386 11.96 -24.04 15.87
CA ILE A 386 10.61 -24.62 15.89
C ILE A 386 9.93 -24.16 17.20
N PRO A 387 8.71 -23.59 17.14
CA PRO A 387 7.91 -23.31 18.33
C PRO A 387 7.68 -24.61 19.11
N VAL A 388 7.88 -24.57 20.43
CA VAL A 388 7.52 -25.72 21.26
C VAL A 388 5.99 -25.75 21.37
N ASP A 389 5.36 -26.65 20.63
CA ASP A 389 3.94 -26.97 20.80
C ASP A 389 3.70 -27.48 22.24
N LEU A 390 2.65 -26.97 22.89
CA LEU A 390 2.16 -27.42 24.20
C LEU A 390 1.25 -28.64 24.09
#